data_AF-A0AAV5Y6E1-F1
#
_entry.id   AF-A0AAV5Y6E1-F1
#
_cell.length_a   1.000
_cell.length_b   1.000
_cell.length_c   1.000
_cell.angle_alpha   90.00
_cell.angle_beta   90.00
_cell.angle_gamma   90.00
#
_symmetry.space_group_name_H-M   'P 1'
#
loop_
_entity.id
_entity.type
_entity.pdbx_description
1 polymer ?
#
loop_
_entity_poly.entity_id
_entity_poly.type
_entity_poly.pdbx_seq_one_letter_code
_entity_poly.pdbx_strand_id
1 'polypeptide(L)'
;MNYLSHAAVASWRRPEAAFVLGAMLPDFAAMIGARAPATAHADLGAGMRFHYRTDELFHRAPGFIELTRSAFEWLIKRGVERGRARAISHVGVELLLDSDFSRNEPVQRAYVGALQGAAEPRLGQHVAWAVPEDRLGFENLRVRLLGRGVTSDDLAPEVIAQRLRRALSGRPRLALDDASERVACEWVAVARPDVSAQAPGLARDLAAQLGC
;
A
#
# COMPACT_ATOMS: atom_id res chain seq x y z
N MET A 1 3.85 -4.05 0.68
CA MET A 1 3.35 -2.78 1.28
C MET A 1 2.12 -2.31 0.52
N ASN A 2 1.52 -1.18 0.90
CA ASN A 2 0.44 -0.54 0.13
C ASN A 2 0.96 0.69 -0.65
N TYR A 3 0.16 1.25 -1.55
CA TYR A 3 0.60 2.25 -2.53
C TYR A 3 1.19 3.56 -1.96
N LEU A 4 0.71 4.07 -0.82
CA LEU A 4 1.25 5.30 -0.23
C LEU A 4 2.63 5.04 0.39
N SER A 5 2.85 3.87 0.97
CA SER A 5 4.14 3.42 1.49
C SER A 5 5.15 3.29 0.35
N HIS A 6 4.75 2.73 -0.79
CA HIS A 6 5.63 2.70 -1.97
C HIS A 6 5.96 4.10 -2.49
N ALA A 7 4.99 5.02 -2.49
CA ALA A 7 5.26 6.42 -2.82
C ALA A 7 6.25 7.06 -1.81
N ALA A 8 6.07 6.79 -0.52
CA ALA A 8 6.94 7.28 0.54
C ALA A 8 8.38 6.81 0.36
N VAL A 9 8.58 5.51 0.26
CA VAL A 9 9.91 4.91 0.11
C VAL A 9 10.56 5.36 -1.21
N ALA A 10 9.80 5.44 -2.30
CA ALA A 10 10.30 5.96 -3.56
C ALA A 10 10.77 7.42 -3.43
N SER A 11 10.02 8.26 -2.70
CA SER A 11 10.36 9.67 -2.52
C SER A 11 11.64 9.91 -1.72
N TRP A 12 12.05 8.96 -0.85
CA TRP A 12 13.34 9.03 -0.15
C TRP A 12 14.51 8.92 -1.13
N ARG A 13 14.34 8.11 -2.18
CA ARG A 13 15.36 7.92 -3.21
C ARG A 13 15.33 9.04 -4.25
N ARG A 14 14.13 9.32 -4.77
CA ARG A 14 13.88 10.20 -5.92
C ARG A 14 12.45 10.74 -5.85
N PRO A 15 12.26 12.05 -5.58
CA PRO A 15 10.93 12.64 -5.43
C PRO A 15 10.25 12.96 -6.77
N GLU A 16 10.90 12.70 -7.92
CA GLU A 16 10.33 13.03 -9.23
C GLU A 16 9.04 12.22 -9.51
N ALA A 17 8.03 12.90 -10.03
CA ALA A 17 6.69 12.34 -10.28
C ALA A 17 6.72 11.05 -11.11
N ALA A 18 7.60 10.94 -12.11
CA ALA A 18 7.73 9.73 -12.93
C ALA A 18 8.23 8.52 -12.13
N PHE A 19 9.24 8.71 -11.27
CA PHE A 19 9.78 7.61 -10.46
C PHE A 19 8.77 7.17 -9.40
N VAL A 20 8.16 8.13 -8.70
CA VAL A 20 7.15 7.86 -7.67
C VAL A 20 5.90 7.22 -8.27
N LEU A 21 5.42 7.69 -9.44
CA LEU A 21 4.32 7.04 -10.16
C LEU A 21 4.69 5.61 -10.55
N GLY A 22 5.89 5.40 -11.09
CA GLY A 22 6.39 4.07 -11.43
C GLY A 22 6.34 3.11 -10.25
N ALA A 23 6.68 3.57 -9.04
CA ALA A 23 6.65 2.76 -7.83
C ALA A 23 5.23 2.42 -7.35
N MET A 24 4.21 3.17 -7.75
CA MET A 24 2.80 2.91 -7.39
C MET A 24 2.03 2.13 -8.47
N LEU A 25 2.50 2.10 -9.71
CA LEU A 25 1.79 1.46 -10.83
C LEU A 25 1.45 -0.03 -10.59
N PRO A 26 2.33 -0.86 -10.02
CA PRO A 26 1.99 -2.25 -9.72
C PRO A 26 0.82 -2.38 -8.72
N ASP A 27 0.77 -1.53 -7.68
CA ASP A 27 -0.35 -1.52 -6.73
C ASP A 27 -1.63 -1.04 -7.40
N PHE A 28 -1.56 -0.01 -8.23
CA PHE A 28 -2.71 0.49 -8.96
C PHE A 28 -3.28 -0.56 -9.91
N ALA A 29 -2.43 -1.33 -10.58
CA ALA A 29 -2.85 -2.47 -11.40
C ALA A 29 -3.59 -3.51 -10.55
N ALA A 30 -3.05 -3.88 -9.38
CA ALA A 30 -3.71 -4.81 -8.47
C ALA A 30 -5.06 -4.27 -7.97
N MET A 31 -5.17 -2.97 -7.66
CA MET A 31 -6.39 -2.32 -7.19
C MET A 31 -7.52 -2.30 -8.23
N ILE A 32 -7.19 -2.27 -9.52
CA ILE A 32 -8.17 -2.33 -10.62
C ILE A 32 -8.35 -3.75 -11.17
N GLY A 33 -7.67 -4.75 -10.62
CA GLY A 33 -7.74 -6.14 -11.08
C GLY A 33 -7.01 -6.40 -12.41
N ALA A 34 -6.09 -5.52 -12.80
CA ALA A 34 -5.32 -5.61 -14.04
C ALA A 34 -3.96 -6.27 -13.83
N ARG A 35 -3.30 -6.62 -14.94
CA ARG A 35 -1.87 -6.96 -14.93
C ARG A 35 -1.04 -5.68 -14.80
N ALA A 36 0.15 -5.80 -14.23
CA ALA A 36 1.08 -4.67 -14.17
C ALA A 36 1.34 -4.12 -15.60
N PRO A 37 1.25 -2.80 -15.81
CA PRO A 37 1.42 -2.20 -17.12
C PRO A 37 2.89 -2.25 -17.57
N ALA A 38 3.13 -2.09 -18.86
CA ALA A 38 4.46 -1.88 -19.42
C ALA A 38 4.74 -0.38 -19.62
N THR A 39 6.01 0.00 -19.73
CA THR A 39 6.40 1.38 -20.06
C THR A 39 7.78 1.42 -20.72
N ALA A 40 7.94 2.30 -21.71
CA ALA A 40 9.23 2.64 -22.30
C ALA A 40 9.88 3.87 -21.65
N HIS A 41 9.16 4.58 -20.77
CA HIS A 41 9.69 5.75 -20.07
C HIS A 41 10.65 5.30 -18.97
N ALA A 42 11.91 5.73 -19.08
CA ALA A 42 13.00 5.25 -18.22
C ALA A 42 12.70 5.37 -16.73
N ASP A 43 12.18 6.53 -16.28
CA ASP A 43 11.90 6.75 -14.86
C ASP A 43 10.68 6.00 -14.33
N LEU A 44 9.61 5.83 -15.12
CA LEU A 44 8.47 4.98 -14.73
C LEU A 44 8.94 3.54 -14.56
N GLY A 45 9.73 3.02 -15.51
CA GLY A 45 10.29 1.69 -15.44
C GLY A 45 11.26 1.51 -14.26
N ALA A 46 12.06 2.54 -13.95
CA ALA A 46 12.93 2.53 -12.77
C ALA A 46 12.13 2.50 -11.47
N GLY A 47 11.05 3.28 -11.37
CA GLY A 47 10.13 3.26 -10.23
C GLY A 47 9.48 1.89 -10.03
N MET A 48 9.01 1.24 -11.10
CA MET A 48 8.43 -0.11 -11.03
C MET A 48 9.43 -1.15 -10.54
N ARG A 49 10.68 -1.11 -11.01
CA ARG A 49 11.75 -2.00 -10.49
C ARG A 49 12.05 -1.73 -9.03
N PHE A 50 12.04 -0.46 -8.64
CA PHE A 50 12.22 -0.06 -7.25
C PHE A 50 11.08 -0.56 -6.36
N HIS A 51 9.83 -0.54 -6.83
CA HIS A 51 8.69 -1.15 -6.14
C HIS A 51 8.96 -2.61 -5.81
N TYR A 52 9.31 -3.44 -6.81
CA TYR A 52 9.53 -4.88 -6.57
C TYR A 52 10.67 -5.15 -5.59
N ARG A 53 11.77 -4.41 -5.69
CA ARG A 53 12.88 -4.52 -4.73
C ARG A 53 12.45 -4.10 -3.32
N THR A 54 11.68 -3.03 -3.23
CA THR A 54 11.18 -2.52 -1.94
C THR A 54 10.26 -3.56 -1.29
N ASP A 55 9.35 -4.15 -2.06
CA ASP A 55 8.41 -5.15 -1.56
C ASP A 55 9.14 -6.40 -1.06
N GLU A 56 10.10 -6.90 -1.84
CA GLU A 56 10.95 -8.04 -1.45
C GLU A 56 11.68 -7.79 -0.11
N LEU A 57 12.31 -6.62 0.04
CA LEU A 57 13.05 -6.28 1.26
C LEU A 57 12.12 -6.05 2.45
N PHE A 58 10.99 -5.38 2.23
CA PHE A 58 10.00 -5.12 3.27
C PHE A 58 9.43 -6.41 3.85
N HIS A 59 9.03 -7.38 3.00
CA HIS A 59 8.48 -8.65 3.48
C HIS A 59 9.50 -9.54 4.20
N ARG A 60 10.79 -9.25 4.06
CA ARG A 60 11.88 -9.92 4.78
C ARG A 60 12.35 -9.14 6.01
N ALA A 61 11.86 -7.92 6.24
CA ALA A 61 12.29 -7.09 7.35
C ALA A 61 11.86 -7.72 8.69
N PRO A 62 12.77 -7.89 9.66
CA PRO A 62 12.45 -8.51 10.95
C PRO A 62 11.26 -7.85 11.66
N GLY A 63 11.20 -6.51 11.70
CA GLY A 63 10.10 -5.78 12.32
C GLY A 63 8.74 -6.08 11.68
N PHE A 64 8.67 -6.21 10.35
CA PHE A 64 7.42 -6.59 9.67
C PHE A 64 7.01 -8.03 9.99
N ILE A 65 7.97 -8.96 10.01
CA ILE A 65 7.72 -10.36 10.40
C ILE A 65 7.20 -10.44 11.84
N GLU A 66 7.77 -9.67 12.76
CA GLU A 66 7.35 -9.63 14.16
C GLU A 66 5.94 -9.05 14.34
N LEU A 67 5.65 -7.91 13.70
CA LEU A 67 4.32 -7.29 13.73
C LEU A 67 3.25 -8.23 13.18
N THR A 68 3.51 -8.85 12.02
CA THR A 68 2.55 -9.78 11.40
C THR A 68 2.37 -11.06 12.19
N ARG A 69 3.42 -11.57 12.86
CA ARG A 69 3.32 -12.71 13.79
C ARG A 69 2.48 -12.37 15.02
N SER A 70 2.76 -11.23 15.66
CA SER A 70 2.01 -10.77 16.84
C SER A 70 0.51 -10.60 16.51
N ALA A 71 0.21 -9.95 15.38
CA ALA A 71 -1.15 -9.79 14.89
C ALA A 71 -1.83 -11.14 14.60
N PHE A 72 -1.12 -12.07 13.96
CA PHE A 72 -1.65 -13.41 13.70
C PHE A 72 -1.99 -14.16 15.00
N GLU A 73 -1.09 -14.16 15.98
CA GLU A 73 -1.32 -14.79 17.28
C GLU A 73 -2.51 -14.16 18.02
N TRP A 74 -2.66 -12.84 17.97
CA TRP A 74 -3.76 -12.11 18.57
C TRP A 74 -5.11 -12.50 17.96
N LEU A 75 -5.18 -12.64 16.63
CA LEU A 75 -6.40 -12.99 15.88
C LEU A 75 -6.80 -14.46 16.12
N ILE A 76 -5.84 -15.38 16.14
CA ILE A 76 -6.09 -16.81 16.40
C ILE A 76 -6.66 -17.01 17.80
N LYS A 77 -6.12 -16.31 18.81
CA LYS A 77 -6.65 -16.35 20.19
C LYS A 77 -8.10 -15.90 20.31
N ARG A 78 -8.62 -15.18 19.31
CA ARG A 78 -10.01 -14.69 19.24
C ARG A 78 -10.88 -15.48 18.26
N GLY A 79 -10.42 -16.65 17.84
CA GLY A 79 -11.21 -17.59 17.03
C GLY A 79 -11.28 -17.24 15.54
N VAL A 80 -10.49 -16.30 15.04
CA VAL A 80 -10.42 -16.04 13.61
C VAL A 80 -9.76 -17.24 12.91
N GLU A 81 -10.41 -17.76 11.87
CA GLU A 81 -9.87 -18.86 11.08
C GLU A 81 -8.47 -18.56 10.54
N ARG A 82 -7.59 -19.58 10.53
CA ARG A 82 -6.17 -19.44 10.17
C ARG A 82 -5.90 -18.69 8.87
N GLY A 83 -6.70 -18.96 7.82
CA GLY A 83 -6.56 -18.29 6.53
C GLY A 83 -6.84 -16.79 6.61
N ARG A 84 -7.99 -16.43 7.20
CA ARG A 84 -8.39 -15.03 7.44
C ARG A 84 -7.42 -14.32 8.38
N ALA A 85 -7.01 -14.97 9.48
CA ALA A 85 -6.07 -14.41 10.44
C ALA A 85 -4.74 -14.03 9.78
N ARG A 86 -4.20 -14.89 8.90
CA ARG A 86 -2.98 -14.61 8.16
C ARG A 86 -3.15 -13.45 7.16
N ALA A 87 -4.30 -13.38 6.50
CA ALA A 87 -4.59 -12.30 5.56
C ALA A 87 -4.75 -10.95 6.26
N ILE A 88 -5.51 -10.92 7.37
CA ILE A 88 -5.71 -9.73 8.19
C ILE A 88 -4.38 -9.29 8.81
N SER A 89 -3.58 -10.21 9.37
CA SER A 89 -2.31 -9.83 9.99
C SER A 89 -1.34 -9.22 8.97
N HIS A 90 -1.25 -9.79 7.77
CA HIS A 90 -0.36 -9.28 6.73
C HIS A 90 -0.84 -7.94 6.16
N VAL A 91 -2.03 -7.92 5.56
CA VAL A 91 -2.57 -6.72 4.89
C VAL A 91 -2.87 -5.62 5.90
N GLY A 92 -3.30 -5.98 7.11
CA GLY A 92 -3.62 -5.02 8.16
C GLY A 92 -2.39 -4.25 8.63
N VAL A 93 -1.27 -4.94 8.84
CA VAL A 93 -0.02 -4.28 9.22
C VAL A 93 0.47 -3.36 8.10
N GLU A 94 0.36 -3.79 6.84
CA GLU A 94 0.68 -2.93 5.69
C GLU A 94 -0.18 -1.66 5.66
N LEU A 95 -1.49 -1.77 5.89
CA LEU A 95 -2.40 -0.62 5.92
C LEU A 95 -2.12 0.35 7.08
N LEU A 96 -1.71 -0.17 8.25
CA LEU A 96 -1.33 0.66 9.39
C LEU A 96 -0.03 1.42 9.11
N LEU A 97 0.98 0.73 8.57
CA LEU A 97 2.26 1.35 8.16
C LEU A 97 2.06 2.41 7.07
N ASP A 98 1.13 2.18 6.14
CA ASP A 98 0.72 3.13 5.11
C ASP A 98 0.23 4.45 5.69
N SER A 99 -0.52 4.36 6.80
CA SER A 99 -1.01 5.54 7.52
C SER A 99 0.12 6.30 8.20
N ASP A 100 1.18 5.63 8.67
CA ASP A 100 2.29 6.29 9.35
C ASP A 100 3.27 6.92 8.36
N PHE A 101 3.63 6.22 7.28
CA PHE A 101 4.55 6.73 6.27
C PHE A 101 3.98 7.92 5.48
N SER A 102 2.65 7.99 5.34
CA SER A 102 1.98 9.09 4.64
C SER A 102 1.83 10.38 5.44
N ARG A 103 2.20 10.42 6.73
CA ARG A 103 2.14 11.64 7.56
C ARG A 103 3.21 12.69 7.20
N ASN A 104 4.24 12.30 6.48
CA ASN A 104 5.36 13.17 6.13
C ASN A 104 5.00 14.09 4.95
N GLU A 105 4.99 15.41 5.15
CA GLU A 105 4.54 16.38 4.13
C GLU A 105 5.28 16.26 2.77
N PRO A 106 6.62 16.12 2.71
CA PRO A 106 7.34 15.72 1.50
C PRO A 106 6.77 14.50 0.77
N VAL A 107 6.41 13.43 1.49
CA VAL A 107 5.79 12.21 0.91
C VAL A 107 4.44 12.56 0.30
N GLN A 108 3.64 13.37 0.99
CA GLN A 108 2.32 13.78 0.51
C GLN A 108 2.42 14.56 -0.80
N ARG A 109 3.37 15.50 -0.89
CA ARG A 109 3.62 16.26 -2.12
C ARG A 109 4.08 15.35 -3.25
N ALA A 110 4.97 14.40 -2.99
CA ALA A 110 5.45 13.45 -3.99
C ALA A 110 4.30 12.57 -4.53
N TYR A 111 3.45 12.06 -3.64
CA TYR A 111 2.26 11.27 -4.00
C TYR A 111 1.28 12.06 -4.87
N VAL A 112 0.88 13.26 -4.42
CA VAL A 112 -0.07 14.11 -5.16
C VAL A 112 0.52 14.54 -6.50
N GLY A 113 1.81 14.93 -6.52
CA GLY A 113 2.52 15.29 -7.75
C GLY A 113 2.56 14.15 -8.76
N ALA A 114 2.79 12.91 -8.31
CA ALA A 114 2.72 11.72 -9.15
C ALA A 114 1.31 11.49 -9.74
N LEU A 115 0.25 11.62 -8.94
CA LEU A 115 -1.14 11.47 -9.41
C LEU A 115 -1.57 12.57 -10.40
N GLN A 116 -1.09 13.80 -10.19
CA GLN A 116 -1.31 14.91 -11.12
C GLN A 116 -0.53 14.72 -12.42
N GLY A 117 0.71 14.21 -12.33
CA GLY A 117 1.55 13.89 -13.48
C GLY A 117 1.04 12.69 -14.29
N ALA A 118 0.30 11.78 -13.67
CA ALA A 118 -0.22 10.55 -14.27
C ALA A 118 -1.34 10.76 -15.32
N ALA A 119 -1.92 11.95 -15.41
CA ALA A 119 -2.93 12.25 -16.44
C ALA A 119 -2.31 12.29 -17.85
N GLU A 120 -3.13 12.09 -18.88
CA GLU A 120 -2.73 12.37 -20.27
C GLU A 120 -2.84 13.87 -20.61
N PRO A 121 -2.01 14.39 -21.52
CA PRO A 121 -0.94 13.73 -22.29
C PRO A 121 0.44 13.74 -21.59
N ARG A 122 0.49 13.67 -20.24
CA ARG A 122 1.75 13.69 -19.48
C ARG A 122 2.31 12.27 -19.29
N LEU A 123 2.50 11.82 -18.05
CA LEU A 123 3.08 10.50 -17.79
C LEU A 123 2.12 9.37 -18.18
N GLY A 124 0.81 9.62 -18.14
CA GLY A 124 -0.21 8.62 -18.47
C GLY A 124 -0.06 8.02 -19.87
N GLN A 125 0.37 8.82 -20.85
CA GLN A 125 0.55 8.37 -22.23
C GLN A 125 1.68 7.33 -22.38
N HIS A 126 2.58 7.26 -21.39
CA HIS A 126 3.71 6.33 -21.37
C HIS A 126 3.40 5.03 -20.62
N VAL A 127 2.17 4.86 -20.11
CA VAL A 127 1.72 3.65 -19.41
C VAL A 127 0.94 2.77 -20.38
N ALA A 128 1.55 1.67 -20.80
CA ALA A 128 0.97 0.71 -21.72
C ALA A 128 0.21 -0.37 -20.95
N TRP A 129 -1.12 -0.21 -20.90
CA TRP A 129 -2.05 -1.21 -20.36
C TRP A 129 -2.32 -2.32 -21.36
N ALA A 130 -2.62 -3.52 -20.86
CA ALA A 130 -2.83 -4.70 -21.70
C ALA A 130 -4.12 -4.59 -22.53
N VAL A 131 -5.17 -4.00 -21.96
CA VAL A 131 -6.46 -3.75 -22.62
C VAL A 131 -6.95 -2.33 -22.36
N PRO A 132 -7.77 -1.73 -23.24
CA PRO A 132 -8.27 -0.36 -23.07
C PRO A 132 -9.06 -0.12 -21.77
N GLU A 133 -9.76 -1.15 -21.28
CA GLU A 133 -10.55 -1.09 -20.05
C GLU A 133 -9.68 -0.85 -18.81
N ASP A 134 -8.48 -1.43 -18.77
CA ASP A 134 -7.53 -1.23 -17.67
C ASP A 134 -7.06 0.23 -17.60
N ARG A 135 -6.85 0.86 -18.77
CA ARG A 135 -6.50 2.28 -18.86
C ARG A 135 -7.62 3.17 -18.33
N LEU A 136 -8.88 2.87 -18.66
CA LEU A 136 -10.03 3.58 -18.12
C LEU A 136 -10.16 3.34 -16.60
N GLY A 137 -9.95 2.11 -16.14
CA GLY A 137 -9.91 1.74 -14.73
C GLY A 137 -8.85 2.53 -13.95
N PHE A 138 -7.66 2.65 -14.51
CA PHE A 138 -6.57 3.45 -13.95
C PHE A 138 -6.94 4.93 -13.86
N GLU A 139 -7.51 5.52 -14.91
CA GLU A 139 -7.91 6.93 -14.90
C GLU A 139 -8.99 7.21 -13.85
N ASN A 140 -10.00 6.34 -13.74
CA ASN A 140 -11.03 6.41 -12.70
C ASN A 140 -10.43 6.29 -11.29
N LEU A 141 -9.48 5.36 -11.10
CA LEU A 141 -8.75 5.21 -9.85
C LEU A 141 -7.96 6.48 -9.52
N ARG A 142 -7.21 7.03 -10.48
CA ARG A 142 -6.39 8.23 -10.34
C ARG A 142 -7.22 9.43 -9.93
N VAL A 143 -8.34 9.69 -10.62
CA VAL A 143 -9.26 10.80 -10.30
C VAL A 143 -9.82 10.64 -8.89
N ARG A 144 -10.26 9.43 -8.51
CA ARG A 144 -10.77 9.14 -7.17
C ARG A 144 -9.70 9.35 -6.08
N LEU A 145 -8.48 8.89 -6.30
CA LEU A 145 -7.38 9.05 -5.36
C LEU A 145 -6.96 10.52 -5.24
N LEU A 146 -6.90 11.25 -6.36
CA LEU A 146 -6.56 12.67 -6.36
C LEU A 146 -7.62 13.51 -5.66
N GLY A 147 -8.91 13.24 -5.89
CA GLY A 147 -10.02 13.92 -5.22
C GLY A 147 -10.07 13.63 -3.72
N ARG A 148 -9.56 12.47 -3.29
CA ARG A 148 -9.39 12.13 -1.88
C ARG A 148 -8.16 12.80 -1.25
N GLY A 149 -7.10 13.03 -2.02
CA GLY A 149 -5.79 13.47 -1.53
C GLY A 149 -5.12 12.41 -0.65
N VAL A 150 -4.11 12.84 0.12
CA VAL A 150 -3.56 12.00 1.18
C VAL A 150 -4.52 12.01 2.36
N THR A 151 -4.96 10.84 2.79
CA THR A 151 -5.69 10.76 4.05
C THR A 151 -4.67 10.81 5.18
N SER A 152 -4.42 12.02 5.69
CA SER A 152 -3.45 12.31 6.75
C SER A 152 -3.91 11.90 8.14
N ASP A 153 -5.20 11.63 8.31
CA ASP A 153 -5.79 11.48 9.64
C ASP A 153 -5.65 10.05 10.15
N ASP A 154 -5.63 9.93 11.49
CA ASP A 154 -5.72 8.65 12.20
C ASP A 154 -7.06 7.98 11.87
N LEU A 155 -7.07 7.24 10.75
CA LEU A 155 -8.26 6.59 10.25
C LEU A 155 -8.84 5.71 11.35
N ALA A 156 -10.11 5.97 11.69
CA ALA A 156 -10.82 5.19 12.67
C ALA A 156 -10.68 3.68 12.39
N PRO A 157 -10.53 2.82 13.42
CA PRO A 157 -10.35 1.39 13.23
C PRO A 157 -11.36 0.73 12.28
N GLU A 158 -12.60 1.22 12.29
CA GLU A 158 -13.70 0.78 11.42
C GLU A 158 -13.37 1.02 9.94
N VAL A 159 -12.72 2.14 9.62
CA VAL A 159 -12.33 2.46 8.24
C VAL A 159 -11.25 1.51 7.74
N ILE A 160 -10.29 1.13 8.60
CA ILE A 160 -9.25 0.16 8.26
C ILE A 160 -9.85 -1.25 8.14
N ALA A 161 -10.76 -1.64 9.03
CA ALA A 161 -11.47 -2.92 8.95
C ALA A 161 -12.29 -3.03 7.65
N GLN A 162 -13.00 -1.97 7.25
CA GLN A 162 -13.71 -1.92 5.96
C GLN A 162 -12.76 -2.00 4.76
N ARG A 163 -11.57 -1.37 4.85
CA ARG A 163 -10.53 -1.50 3.81
C ARG A 163 -10.03 -2.95 3.72
N LEU A 164 -9.81 -3.63 4.84
CA LEU A 164 -9.45 -5.05 4.87
C LEU A 164 -10.53 -5.92 4.23
N ARG A 165 -11.80 -5.73 4.60
CA ARG A 165 -12.92 -6.46 4.02
C ARG A 165 -12.98 -6.29 2.50
N ARG A 166 -12.80 -5.07 2.00
CA ARG A 166 -12.74 -4.79 0.55
C ARG A 166 -11.53 -5.42 -0.12
N ALA A 167 -10.34 -5.34 0.48
CA ALA A 167 -9.11 -5.91 -0.08
C ALA A 167 -9.17 -7.44 -0.20
N LEU A 168 -9.94 -8.09 0.68
CA LEU A 168 -10.03 -9.55 0.75
C LEU A 168 -11.31 -10.12 0.11
N SER A 169 -12.24 -9.27 -0.34
CA SER A 169 -13.55 -9.70 -0.89
C SER A 169 -13.42 -10.55 -2.16
N GLY A 170 -12.42 -10.27 -3.01
CA GLY A 170 -12.14 -11.04 -4.23
C GLY A 170 -11.56 -12.43 -3.99
N ARG A 171 -11.31 -12.81 -2.72
CA ARG A 171 -10.74 -14.11 -2.33
C ARG A 171 -11.72 -14.82 -1.41
N PRO A 172 -12.66 -15.64 -1.92
CA PRO A 172 -13.78 -16.19 -1.13
C PRO A 172 -13.35 -16.89 0.17
N ARG A 173 -12.22 -17.60 0.15
CA ARG A 173 -11.65 -18.29 1.32
C ARG A 173 -11.05 -17.36 2.39
N LEU A 174 -10.81 -16.10 2.06
CA LEU A 174 -10.21 -15.08 2.92
C LEU A 174 -11.16 -13.91 3.20
N ALA A 175 -12.30 -13.84 2.51
CA ALA A 175 -13.28 -12.78 2.67
C ALA A 175 -13.76 -12.71 4.13
N LEU A 176 -13.88 -11.48 4.65
CA LEU A 176 -14.31 -11.22 6.01
C LEU A 176 -15.84 -11.25 6.06
N ASP A 177 -16.37 -12.07 6.96
CA ASP A 177 -17.74 -11.94 7.44
C ASP A 177 -17.83 -10.84 8.51
N ASP A 178 -19.05 -10.54 8.95
CA ASP A 178 -19.29 -9.46 9.92
C ASP A 178 -18.60 -9.73 11.27
N ALA A 179 -18.45 -10.99 11.67
CA ALA A 179 -17.75 -11.36 12.89
C ALA A 179 -16.23 -11.10 12.77
N SER A 180 -15.62 -11.53 11.68
CA SER A 180 -14.20 -11.32 11.41
C SER A 180 -13.86 -9.84 11.19
N GLU A 181 -14.75 -9.06 10.58
CA GLU A 181 -14.59 -7.61 10.44
C GLU A 181 -14.60 -6.90 11.80
N ARG A 182 -15.52 -7.27 12.71
CA ARG A 182 -15.52 -6.73 14.08
C ARG A 182 -14.22 -7.03 14.82
N VAL A 183 -13.75 -8.28 14.76
CA VAL A 183 -12.48 -8.67 15.41
C VAL A 183 -11.29 -7.95 14.76
N ALA A 184 -11.30 -7.73 13.44
CA ALA A 184 -10.28 -6.93 12.75
C ALA A 184 -10.30 -5.46 13.20
N CYS A 185 -11.48 -4.88 13.42
CA CYS A 185 -11.64 -3.53 13.95
C CYS A 185 -11.02 -3.40 15.36
N GLU A 186 -11.31 -4.34 16.25
CA GLU A 186 -10.71 -4.40 17.59
C GLU A 186 -9.18 -4.56 17.52
N TRP A 187 -8.70 -5.44 16.64
CA TRP A 187 -7.27 -5.64 16.43
C TRP A 187 -6.59 -4.35 16.00
N VAL A 188 -7.16 -3.63 15.03
CA VAL A 188 -6.60 -2.36 14.54
C VAL A 188 -6.46 -1.34 15.68
N ALA A 189 -7.45 -1.25 16.57
CA ALA A 189 -7.39 -0.33 17.71
C ALA A 189 -6.23 -0.67 18.66
N VAL A 190 -6.01 -1.96 18.94
CA VAL A 190 -4.96 -2.43 19.86
C VAL A 190 -3.57 -2.40 19.23
N ALA A 191 -3.45 -2.77 17.95
CA ALA A 191 -2.16 -2.93 17.29
C ALA A 191 -1.54 -1.61 16.81
N ARG A 192 -2.35 -0.56 16.61
CA ARG A 192 -1.88 0.70 16.05
C ARG A 192 -0.72 1.33 16.83
N PRO A 193 -0.76 1.49 18.17
CA PRO A 193 0.35 2.09 18.91
C PRO A 193 1.67 1.34 18.70
N ASP A 194 1.64 0.00 18.70
CA ASP A 194 2.82 -0.83 18.51
C ASP A 194 3.37 -0.73 17.08
N VAL A 195 2.50 -0.74 16.06
CA VAL A 195 2.89 -0.56 14.66
C VAL A 195 3.52 0.82 14.46
N SER A 196 2.90 1.88 14.99
CA SER A 196 3.42 3.25 14.88
C SER A 196 4.74 3.44 15.62
N ALA A 197 4.93 2.78 16.77
CA ALA A 197 6.20 2.80 17.49
C ALA A 197 7.34 2.13 16.70
N GLN A 198 7.04 1.09 15.92
CA GLN A 198 8.03 0.36 15.12
C GLN A 198 8.27 0.96 13.72
N ALA A 199 7.30 1.72 13.18
CA ALA A 199 7.37 2.26 11.82
C ALA A 199 8.67 3.05 11.52
N PRO A 200 9.19 3.93 12.42
CA PRO A 200 10.45 4.64 12.16
C PRO A 200 11.67 3.71 12.07
N GLY A 201 11.71 2.63 12.86
CA GLY A 201 12.78 1.63 12.80
C GLY A 201 12.75 0.89 11.47
N LEU A 202 11.58 0.40 11.09
CA LEU A 202 11.35 -0.27 9.81
C LEU A 202 11.73 0.61 8.61
N ALA A 203 11.35 1.89 8.64
CA ALA A 203 11.70 2.85 7.60
C ALA A 203 13.22 3.04 7.46
N ARG A 204 13.94 3.18 8.58
CA ARG A 204 15.41 3.29 8.56
C ARG A 204 16.08 2.04 8.01
N ASP A 205 15.65 0.86 8.45
CA ASP A 205 16.21 -0.41 7.99
C ASP A 205 15.99 -0.63 6.49
N LEU A 206 14.80 -0.25 6.00
CA LEU A 206 14.44 -0.34 4.60
C LEU A 206 15.25 0.66 3.76
N ALA A 207 15.37 1.91 4.21
CA ALA A 207 16.18 2.93 3.56
C ALA A 207 17.65 2.49 3.43
N ALA A 208 18.24 1.96 4.52
CA ALA A 208 19.61 1.45 4.52
C ALA A 208 19.83 0.33 3.50
N GLN A 209 18.91 -0.64 3.41
CA GLN A 209 19.00 -1.76 2.46
C GLN A 209 18.76 -1.35 0.99
N LEU A 210 18.00 -0.28 0.78
CA LEU A 210 17.75 0.31 -0.53
C LEU A 210 18.84 1.31 -0.94
N GLY A 211 19.68 1.76 -0.01
CA GLY A 211 20.71 2.78 -0.22
C GLY A 211 20.11 4.17 -0.41
N CYS A 212 19.03 4.49 0.31
CA CYS A 212 18.35 5.79 0.29
C CYS A 212 18.70 6.60 1.53
#